data_AF-A0A5J4SZ55-F1
#
_entry.id   AF-A0A5J4SZ55-F1
#
_cell.length_a   1.000
_cell.length_b   1.000
_cell.length_c   1.000
_cell.angle_alpha   90.00
_cell.angle_beta   90.00
_cell.angle_gamma   90.00
#
_symmetry.space_group_name_H-M   'P 1'
#
loop_
_entity.id
_entity.type
_entity.pdbx_description
1 polymer ?
#
loop_
_entity_poly.entity_id
_entity_poly.type
_entity_poly.pdbx_seq_one_letter_code
_entity_poly.pdbx_strand_id
1 'polypeptide(L)'
;MYIIWGIVVFGGCGEEILEEEELAVESCDLDFNAYAGTGTITLHSTGRGDIIASADRSWCRVTVSDKTINVEVDANSDVNVRSSMITISDGNSHVRVPVTQQGTLFIVPSETVYVYWNTKSYEMEVQSNLPVSVKTDDVDWLAVEVEGNRIVFKLLNENGRKTRTAMVNVSSGSITHQVEFIQKAGTLAYEELLGTWTLDCTSDFMSKKPYRTALTFTEGEPESNIFFVRGLFDLDPSYPIAMEYDTLTGNLTIHGNRLMGIYMEAFYMVLYLGNPNIVSALSTPTYVGTWNDDPDHIVYTFTDGGTFGDYEINSVIIYMHYYPTVTAYGVYNGFTNWTLTKDISSSIIPEGERFPGSIDVGAKHALSSHNGM
;
A
#
# COMPACT_ATOMS: atom_id res chain seq x y z
N MET A 1 -57.63 66.13 -91.02
CA MET A 1 -58.92 65.57 -90.58
C MET A 1 -58.61 64.65 -89.41
N TYR A 2 -59.33 64.83 -88.30
CA TYR A 2 -59.26 64.21 -86.95
C TYR A 2 -58.74 62.75 -86.91
N ILE A 3 -58.08 62.23 -85.85
CA ILE A 3 -58.60 61.95 -84.50
C ILE A 3 -57.44 61.62 -83.51
N ILE A 4 -57.71 61.89 -82.23
CA ILE A 4 -56.94 61.83 -80.97
C ILE A 4 -56.46 60.41 -80.55
N TRP A 5 -55.64 60.37 -79.49
CA TRP A 5 -55.49 59.39 -78.39
C TRP A 5 -54.06 58.83 -78.30
N GLY A 6 -53.33 58.85 -77.19
CA GLY A 6 -53.49 59.37 -75.84
C GLY A 6 -52.16 59.07 -75.13
N ILE A 7 -51.61 60.02 -74.38
CA ILE A 7 -50.40 59.79 -73.57
C ILE A 7 -50.86 59.23 -72.22
N VAL A 8 -50.58 57.95 -72.00
CA VAL A 8 -50.61 57.32 -70.68
C VAL A 8 -49.19 57.37 -70.12
N VAL A 9 -49.07 57.97 -68.93
CA VAL A 9 -47.86 57.92 -68.10
C VAL A 9 -47.83 56.55 -67.42
N PHE A 10 -46.73 55.81 -67.59
CA PHE A 10 -46.35 54.76 -66.63
C PHE A 10 -45.10 55.24 -65.91
N GLY A 11 -45.26 55.51 -64.61
CA GLY A 11 -44.14 55.67 -63.68
C GLY A 11 -43.45 54.32 -63.51
N GLY A 12 -42.12 54.34 -63.55
CA GLY A 12 -41.28 53.17 -63.30
C GLY A 12 -41.48 52.68 -61.86
N CYS A 13 -41.78 51.39 -61.73
CA CYS A 13 -41.63 50.66 -60.48
C CYS A 13 -40.13 50.38 -60.32
N GLY A 14 -39.45 51.14 -59.48
CA GLY A 14 -38.15 50.74 -58.96
C GLY A 14 -38.39 49.71 -57.87
N GLU A 15 -38.09 48.45 -58.13
CA GLU A 15 -37.96 47.46 -57.06
C GLU A 15 -36.64 47.76 -56.33
N GLU A 16 -36.73 48.29 -55.10
CA GLU A 16 -35.60 48.30 -54.18
C GLU A 16 -35.28 46.85 -53.81
N ILE A 17 -34.10 46.38 -54.21
CA ILE A 17 -33.54 45.13 -53.70
C ILE A 17 -33.16 45.40 -52.24
N LEU A 18 -33.93 44.85 -51.30
CA LEU A 18 -33.55 44.84 -49.89
C LEU A 18 -32.32 43.95 -49.76
N GLU A 19 -31.17 44.52 -49.38
CA GLU A 19 -30.01 43.74 -48.95
C GLU A 19 -30.44 42.89 -47.75
N GLU A 20 -30.32 41.56 -47.86
CA GLU A 20 -30.67 40.63 -46.80
C GLU A 20 -29.67 40.80 -45.64
N GLU A 21 -30.17 41.21 -44.47
CA GLU A 21 -29.33 41.33 -43.27
C GLU A 21 -28.88 39.93 -42.83
N GLU A 22 -27.57 39.75 -42.70
CA GLU A 22 -26.95 38.49 -42.35
C GLU A 22 -26.38 38.59 -40.92
N LEU A 23 -26.68 37.57 -40.09
CA LEU A 23 -26.07 37.36 -38.78
C LEU A 23 -25.48 35.95 -38.74
N ALA A 24 -24.17 35.84 -38.59
CA ALA A 24 -23.45 34.59 -38.55
C ALA A 24 -22.33 34.59 -37.51
N VAL A 25 -21.99 33.40 -37.01
CA VAL A 25 -20.79 33.21 -36.19
C VAL A 25 -19.59 33.07 -37.11
N GLU A 26 -18.64 33.98 -36.99
CA GLU A 26 -17.39 33.93 -37.74
C GLU A 26 -16.39 32.99 -37.08
N SER A 27 -16.27 33.06 -35.76
CA SER A 27 -15.41 32.18 -34.96
C SER A 27 -15.89 32.06 -33.52
N CYS A 28 -15.53 30.96 -32.86
CA CYS A 28 -15.77 30.76 -31.44
C CYS A 28 -14.60 30.03 -30.78
N ASP A 29 -14.31 30.40 -29.54
CA ASP A 29 -13.37 29.75 -28.64
C ASP A 29 -14.10 29.44 -27.33
N LEU A 30 -14.60 28.20 -27.21
CA LEU A 30 -15.53 27.77 -26.16
C LEU A 30 -15.17 26.37 -25.62
N ASP A 31 -13.88 26.03 -25.55
CA ASP A 31 -13.41 24.77 -24.95
C ASP A 31 -13.16 24.95 -23.45
N PHE A 32 -14.16 24.58 -22.64
CA PHE A 32 -14.10 24.72 -21.20
C PHE A 32 -13.86 23.38 -20.51
N ASN A 33 -12.75 23.31 -19.75
CA ASN A 33 -12.54 22.26 -18.75
C ASN A 33 -13.46 22.48 -17.53
N ALA A 34 -13.30 21.68 -16.48
CA ALA A 34 -14.11 21.82 -15.27
C ALA A 34 -13.84 23.12 -14.48
N TYR A 35 -12.75 23.85 -14.74
CA TYR A 35 -12.48 25.13 -14.07
C TYR A 35 -13.42 26.25 -14.57
N ALA A 36 -13.50 27.31 -13.78
CA ALA A 36 -14.02 28.57 -14.27
C ALA A 36 -13.13 29.07 -15.42
N GLY A 37 -13.74 29.63 -16.46
CA GLY A 37 -13.03 29.98 -17.69
C GLY A 37 -13.72 31.08 -18.47
N THR A 38 -12.98 31.64 -19.42
CA THR A 38 -13.47 32.69 -20.33
C THR A 38 -13.23 32.27 -21.77
N GLY A 39 -14.20 32.53 -22.63
CA GLY A 39 -14.15 32.27 -24.07
C GLY A 39 -14.75 33.41 -24.86
N THR A 40 -14.69 33.34 -26.19
CA THR A 40 -15.18 34.41 -27.07
C THR A 40 -15.94 33.88 -28.26
N ILE A 41 -16.89 34.67 -28.76
CA ILE A 41 -17.60 34.45 -30.01
C ILE A 41 -17.47 35.73 -30.83
N THR A 42 -16.97 35.63 -32.06
CA THR A 42 -16.90 36.75 -33.00
C THR A 42 -17.98 36.59 -34.05
N LEU A 43 -18.69 37.68 -34.33
CA LEU A 43 -19.85 37.70 -35.20
C LEU A 43 -19.57 38.44 -36.49
N HIS A 44 -20.07 37.88 -37.59
CA HIS A 44 -20.33 38.63 -38.80
C HIS A 44 -21.79 39.10 -38.75
N SER A 45 -21.99 40.42 -38.78
CA SER A 45 -23.32 41.01 -38.92
C SER A 45 -23.29 42.18 -39.89
N THR A 46 -24.19 42.16 -40.88
CA THR A 46 -24.46 43.27 -41.81
C THR A 46 -25.68 44.09 -41.41
N GLY A 47 -26.46 43.60 -40.46
CA GLY A 47 -27.62 44.29 -39.91
C GLY A 47 -27.27 45.53 -39.09
N ARG A 48 -28.24 46.44 -38.96
CA ARG A 48 -28.07 47.71 -38.23
C ARG A 48 -28.60 47.70 -36.80
N GLY A 49 -29.18 46.59 -36.36
CA GLY A 49 -29.72 46.46 -35.00
C GLY A 49 -28.64 46.19 -33.95
N ASP A 50 -28.97 46.50 -32.70
CA ASP A 50 -28.09 46.24 -31.57
C ASP A 50 -27.96 44.73 -31.33
N ILE A 51 -26.74 44.25 -31.14
CA ILE A 51 -26.49 42.84 -30.82
C ILE A 51 -26.83 42.59 -29.34
N ILE A 52 -27.70 41.63 -29.10
CA ILE A 52 -28.09 41.16 -27.77
C ILE A 52 -27.76 39.67 -27.68
N ALA A 53 -27.17 39.26 -26.56
CA ALA A 53 -26.86 37.87 -26.27
C ALA A 53 -27.40 37.48 -24.88
N SER A 54 -27.88 36.26 -24.76
CA SER A 54 -28.28 35.67 -23.48
C SER A 54 -27.96 34.18 -23.44
N ALA A 55 -27.56 33.68 -22.27
CA ALA A 55 -27.38 32.26 -22.01
C ALA A 55 -28.59 31.70 -21.25
N ASP A 56 -28.95 30.45 -21.53
CA ASP A 56 -30.08 29.77 -20.89
C ASP A 56 -29.75 29.14 -19.52
N ARG A 57 -28.49 29.18 -19.08
CA ARG A 57 -28.03 28.67 -17.78
C ARG A 57 -27.28 29.74 -17.01
N SER A 58 -27.52 29.84 -15.70
CA SER A 58 -26.91 30.85 -14.82
C SER A 58 -25.39 30.72 -14.65
N TRP A 59 -24.84 29.52 -14.83
CA TRP A 59 -23.40 29.29 -14.76
C TRP A 59 -22.63 29.75 -16.01
N CYS A 60 -23.34 30.09 -17.09
CA CYS A 60 -22.80 30.64 -18.33
C CYS A 60 -23.25 32.11 -18.45
N ARG A 61 -22.29 33.04 -18.45
CA ARG A 61 -22.55 34.48 -18.51
C ARG A 61 -22.00 35.05 -19.80
N VAL A 62 -22.72 35.98 -20.39
CA VAL A 62 -22.34 36.60 -21.66
C VAL A 62 -22.35 38.11 -21.54
N THR A 63 -21.34 38.76 -22.13
CA THR A 63 -21.27 40.21 -22.26
C THR A 63 -20.99 40.57 -23.71
N VAL A 64 -21.79 41.46 -24.28
CA VAL A 64 -21.63 41.92 -25.67
C VAL A 64 -20.72 43.15 -25.70
N SER A 65 -19.74 43.13 -26.61
CA SER A 65 -18.86 44.25 -26.93
C SER A 65 -18.77 44.38 -28.44
N ASP A 66 -19.63 45.21 -29.03
CA ASP A 66 -19.79 45.34 -30.49
C ASP A 66 -20.08 43.98 -31.14
N LYS A 67 -19.21 43.49 -32.04
CA LYS A 67 -19.36 42.18 -32.71
C LYS A 67 -18.67 41.03 -31.98
N THR A 68 -18.19 41.24 -30.76
CA THR A 68 -17.57 40.21 -29.93
C THR A 68 -18.42 39.95 -28.69
N ILE A 69 -18.70 38.68 -28.41
CA ILE A 69 -19.34 38.23 -27.19
C ILE A 69 -18.30 37.55 -26.31
N ASN A 70 -18.09 38.08 -25.12
CA ASN A 70 -17.31 37.44 -24.08
C ASN A 70 -18.21 36.46 -23.32
N VAL A 71 -17.74 35.22 -23.17
CA VAL A 71 -18.43 34.15 -22.43
C VAL A 71 -17.62 33.83 -21.19
N GLU A 72 -18.25 33.82 -20.02
CA GLU A 72 -17.65 33.41 -18.76
C GLU A 72 -18.42 32.21 -18.20
N VAL A 73 -17.72 31.15 -17.79
CA VAL A 73 -18.32 29.98 -17.16
C VAL A 73 -17.84 29.83 -15.73
N ASP A 74 -18.74 29.47 -14.82
CA ASP A 74 -18.37 29.06 -13.46
C ASP A 74 -17.67 27.68 -13.48
N ALA A 75 -16.98 27.31 -12.41
CA ALA A 75 -16.45 25.95 -12.28
C ALA A 75 -17.58 24.91 -12.25
N ASN A 76 -17.33 23.74 -12.82
CA ASN A 76 -18.23 22.59 -12.80
C ASN A 76 -17.71 21.53 -11.83
N SER A 77 -18.18 21.58 -10.58
CA SER A 77 -17.78 20.65 -9.53
C SER A 77 -18.39 19.25 -9.66
N ASP A 78 -19.34 19.05 -10.57
CA ASP A 78 -20.01 17.76 -10.76
C ASP A 78 -19.29 16.89 -11.79
N VAL A 79 -19.39 15.57 -11.65
CA VAL A 79 -18.80 14.57 -12.59
C VAL A 79 -19.37 14.68 -14.01
N ASN A 80 -20.57 15.24 -14.14
CA ASN A 80 -21.28 15.27 -15.41
C ASN A 80 -20.83 16.47 -16.23
N VAL A 81 -20.62 16.22 -17.53
CA VAL A 81 -20.54 17.28 -18.53
C VAL A 81 -21.85 18.06 -18.52
N ARG A 82 -21.77 19.39 -18.63
CA ARG A 82 -22.94 20.28 -18.69
C ARG A 82 -22.88 21.17 -19.94
N SER A 83 -24.06 21.57 -20.40
CA SER A 83 -24.18 22.43 -21.59
C SER A 83 -25.19 23.56 -21.38
N SER A 84 -24.92 24.69 -22.03
CA SER A 84 -25.79 25.86 -22.13
C SER A 84 -25.92 26.25 -23.60
N MET A 85 -26.97 26.98 -23.93
CA MET A 85 -27.19 27.55 -25.25
C MET A 85 -27.18 29.08 -25.14
N ILE A 86 -26.26 29.72 -25.88
CA ILE A 86 -26.25 31.17 -26.05
C ILE A 86 -27.13 31.50 -27.25
N THR A 87 -28.13 32.36 -27.05
CA THR A 87 -28.95 32.93 -28.11
C THR A 87 -28.52 34.36 -28.38
N ILE A 88 -28.18 34.64 -29.63
CA ILE A 88 -27.66 35.92 -30.11
C ILE A 88 -28.64 36.46 -31.14
N SER A 89 -28.99 37.73 -31.07
CA SER A 89 -29.87 38.39 -32.03
C SER A 89 -29.42 39.82 -32.31
N ASP A 90 -29.64 40.28 -33.53
CA ASP A 90 -29.52 41.68 -33.95
C ASP A 90 -30.89 42.36 -34.11
N GLY A 91 -31.96 41.73 -33.58
CA GLY A 91 -33.34 42.19 -33.69
C GLY A 91 -34.12 41.63 -34.89
N ASN A 92 -33.43 41.25 -35.98
CA ASN A 92 -34.06 40.70 -37.19
C ASN A 92 -33.77 39.20 -37.37
N SER A 93 -32.55 38.79 -37.04
CA SER A 93 -32.05 37.42 -37.14
C SER A 93 -31.61 36.90 -35.78
N HIS A 94 -31.45 35.57 -35.67
CA HIS A 94 -30.92 34.94 -34.47
C HIS A 94 -30.01 33.75 -34.80
N VAL A 95 -28.95 33.59 -34.02
CA VAL A 95 -28.06 32.43 -34.05
C VAL A 95 -27.93 31.84 -32.65
N ARG A 96 -27.71 30.52 -32.58
CA ARG A 96 -27.56 29.78 -31.34
C ARG A 96 -26.20 29.10 -31.29
N VAL A 97 -25.49 29.30 -30.20
CA VAL A 97 -24.14 28.75 -29.99
C VAL A 97 -24.15 27.87 -28.75
N PRO A 98 -23.90 26.56 -28.89
CA PRO A 98 -23.79 25.67 -27.73
C PRO A 98 -22.48 25.93 -26.99
N VAL A 99 -22.55 25.95 -25.67
CA VAL A 99 -21.40 25.96 -24.76
C VAL A 99 -21.41 24.63 -24.02
N THR A 100 -20.28 23.91 -24.03
CA THR A 100 -20.12 22.66 -23.28
C THR A 100 -18.95 22.82 -22.32
N GLN A 101 -19.13 22.33 -21.09
CA GLN A 101 -18.10 22.35 -20.07
C GLN A 101 -17.91 20.95 -19.51
N GLN A 102 -16.64 20.51 -19.42
CA GLN A 102 -16.31 19.20 -18.89
C GLN A 102 -16.76 19.02 -17.43
N GLY A 103 -17.00 17.77 -17.05
CA GLY A 103 -17.22 17.39 -15.66
C GLY A 103 -15.91 17.26 -14.89
N THR A 104 -16.03 17.18 -13.56
CA THR A 104 -14.90 16.91 -12.67
C THR A 104 -14.35 15.51 -12.92
N LEU A 105 -13.05 15.43 -13.16
CA LEU A 105 -12.25 14.21 -13.13
C LEU A 105 -11.50 14.21 -11.79
N PHE A 106 -11.71 13.15 -11.00
CA PHE A 106 -10.96 12.95 -9.77
C PHE A 106 -10.73 11.46 -9.52
N ILE A 107 -9.47 11.05 -9.45
CA ILE A 107 -9.06 9.66 -9.21
C ILE A 107 -8.02 9.65 -8.10
N VAL A 108 -8.26 8.84 -7.08
CA VAL A 108 -7.32 8.54 -5.99
C VAL A 108 -6.75 7.14 -6.21
N PRO A 109 -5.43 6.94 -6.16
CA PRO A 109 -4.80 5.68 -6.55
C PRO A 109 -5.03 4.53 -5.55
N SER A 110 -5.34 4.84 -4.29
CA SER A 110 -5.62 3.84 -3.25
C SER A 110 -6.55 4.40 -2.18
N GLU A 111 -7.44 3.54 -1.68
CA GLU A 111 -8.30 3.83 -0.52
C GLU A 111 -7.61 3.51 0.82
N THR A 112 -6.45 2.84 0.78
CA THR A 112 -5.65 2.54 1.97
C THR A 112 -4.18 2.81 1.72
N VAL A 113 -3.52 3.46 2.68
CA VAL A 113 -2.08 3.69 2.67
C VAL A 113 -1.45 3.00 3.87
N TYR A 114 -0.43 2.18 3.62
CA TYR A 114 0.35 1.53 4.66
C TYR A 114 1.77 2.08 4.67
N VAL A 115 2.22 2.55 5.84
CA VAL A 115 3.60 2.98 6.06
C VAL A 115 4.19 2.32 7.30
N TYR A 116 5.51 2.20 7.33
CA TYR A 116 6.22 1.66 8.48
C TYR A 116 6.31 2.71 9.61
N TRP A 117 6.55 2.22 10.83
CA TRP A 117 6.65 3.04 12.03
C TRP A 117 7.71 4.14 11.96
N ASN A 118 8.77 3.94 11.17
CA ASN A 118 9.88 4.88 11.00
C ASN A 118 9.70 5.82 9.80
N THR A 119 8.64 5.67 9.00
CA THR A 119 8.37 6.54 7.86
C THR A 119 8.15 7.98 8.32
N LYS A 120 8.84 8.93 7.69
CA LYS A 120 8.73 10.37 8.01
C LYS A 120 7.80 11.12 7.06
N SER A 121 7.70 10.67 5.82
CA SER A 121 6.78 11.21 4.82
C SER A 121 6.33 10.15 3.82
N TYR A 122 5.14 10.35 3.27
CA TYR A 122 4.59 9.56 2.17
C TYR A 122 3.96 10.49 1.14
N GLU A 123 4.22 10.27 -0.14
CA GLU A 123 3.66 11.08 -1.23
C GLU A 123 2.65 10.26 -2.02
N MET A 124 1.52 10.89 -2.36
CA MET A 124 0.46 10.32 -3.17
C MET A 124 0.12 11.27 -4.32
N GLU A 125 0.23 10.79 -5.55
CA GLU A 125 -0.25 11.53 -6.72
C GLU A 125 -1.68 11.13 -7.04
N VAL A 126 -2.56 12.13 -7.13
CA VAL A 126 -3.95 11.97 -7.57
C VAL A 126 -4.12 12.51 -8.98
N GLN A 127 -5.17 12.13 -9.68
CA GLN A 127 -5.52 12.77 -10.95
C GLN A 127 -6.70 13.68 -10.72
N SER A 128 -6.53 14.99 -10.93
CA SER A 128 -7.64 15.92 -10.90
C SER A 128 -7.55 17.03 -11.94
N ASN A 129 -8.70 17.42 -12.47
CA ASN A 129 -8.89 18.62 -13.30
C ASN A 129 -9.53 19.78 -12.52
N LEU A 130 -9.57 19.70 -11.19
CA LEU A 130 -9.98 20.76 -10.26
C LEU A 130 -9.05 20.78 -9.04
N PRO A 131 -9.05 21.83 -8.21
CA PRO A 131 -8.18 21.91 -7.04
C PRO A 131 -8.50 20.81 -6.03
N VAL A 132 -7.45 20.14 -5.57
CA VAL A 132 -7.54 19.10 -4.54
C VAL A 132 -7.52 19.75 -3.16
N SER A 133 -8.36 19.24 -2.27
CA SER A 133 -8.36 19.59 -0.85
C SER A 133 -8.34 18.33 0.00
N VAL A 134 -7.69 18.41 1.16
CA VAL A 134 -7.59 17.29 2.09
C VAL A 134 -8.06 17.72 3.47
N LYS A 135 -8.84 16.86 4.12
CA LYS A 135 -9.21 16.96 5.53
C LYS A 135 -8.88 15.66 6.22
N THR A 136 -8.13 15.74 7.30
CA THR A 136 -7.86 14.59 8.17
C THR A 136 -8.78 14.63 9.38
N ASP A 137 -8.91 13.50 10.06
CA ASP A 137 -9.33 13.52 11.47
C ASP A 137 -8.36 14.38 12.30
N ASP A 138 -8.83 14.88 13.44
CA ASP A 138 -8.03 15.68 14.38
C ASP A 138 -7.03 14.79 15.12
N VAL A 139 -5.94 14.45 14.43
CA VAL A 139 -4.82 13.65 14.93
C VAL A 139 -3.54 14.50 14.99
N ASP A 140 -2.76 14.32 16.06
CA ASP A 140 -1.56 15.12 16.32
C ASP A 140 -0.29 14.62 15.60
N TRP A 141 -0.38 13.44 14.98
CA TRP A 141 0.78 12.74 14.39
C TRP A 141 0.87 12.81 12.86
N LEU A 142 -0.19 13.27 12.18
CA LEU A 142 -0.27 13.32 10.73
C LEU A 142 -0.58 14.75 10.29
N ALA A 143 0.33 15.35 9.52
CA ALA A 143 0.09 16.60 8.79
C ALA A 143 0.01 16.32 7.29
N VAL A 144 -0.77 17.13 6.57
CA VAL A 144 -0.93 16.98 5.11
C VAL A 144 -0.68 18.31 4.42
N GLU A 145 0.13 18.26 3.37
CA GLU A 145 0.34 19.37 2.44
C GLU A 145 -0.14 18.97 1.04
N VAL A 146 -0.79 19.90 0.34
CA VAL A 146 -1.30 19.67 -1.01
C VAL A 146 -0.63 20.66 -1.95
N GLU A 147 -0.03 20.15 -3.02
CA GLU A 147 0.58 20.95 -4.09
C GLU A 147 0.06 20.46 -5.44
N GLY A 148 -0.97 21.14 -5.94
CA GLY A 148 -1.69 20.70 -7.15
C GLY A 148 -2.30 19.31 -6.95
N ASN A 149 -1.84 18.35 -7.74
CA ASN A 149 -2.28 16.96 -7.71
C ASN A 149 -1.38 16.04 -6.85
N ARG A 150 -0.42 16.62 -6.11
CA ARG A 150 0.44 15.89 -5.18
C ARG A 150 0.01 16.15 -3.73
N ILE A 151 -0.17 15.07 -2.98
CA ILE A 151 -0.48 15.09 -1.54
C ILE A 151 0.72 14.54 -0.79
N VAL A 152 1.25 15.32 0.17
CA VAL A 152 2.39 14.95 1.01
C VAL A 152 1.89 14.76 2.45
N PHE A 153 1.94 13.51 2.90
CA PHE A 153 1.66 13.14 4.29
C PHE A 153 2.96 13.21 5.09
N LYS A 154 2.98 14.00 6.17
CA LYS A 154 4.12 14.17 7.07
C LYS A 154 3.79 13.57 8.43
N LEU A 155 4.68 12.70 8.92
CA LEU A 155 4.53 12.01 10.19
C LEU A 155 5.35 12.75 11.26
N LEU A 156 4.66 13.43 12.17
CA LEU A 156 5.23 14.46 13.04
C LEU A 156 5.98 13.92 14.26
N ASN A 157 5.60 12.74 14.75
CA ASN A 157 6.19 12.09 15.91
C ASN A 157 6.48 10.62 15.62
N GLU A 158 7.40 10.02 16.39
CA GLU A 158 7.72 8.60 16.28
C GLU A 158 6.51 7.76 16.68
N ASN A 159 6.23 6.70 15.92
CA ASN A 159 5.16 5.80 16.29
C ASN A 159 5.63 4.85 17.39
N GLY A 160 4.78 4.66 18.40
CA GLY A 160 4.99 3.67 19.44
C GLY A 160 4.63 2.26 18.97
N ARG A 161 4.54 1.31 19.91
CA ARG A 161 4.21 -0.10 19.65
C ARG A 161 2.75 -0.39 19.36
N LYS A 162 2.00 0.61 18.87
CA LYS A 162 0.60 0.42 18.46
C LYS A 162 0.45 0.97 17.06
N THR A 163 -0.21 0.18 16.22
CA THR A 163 -0.65 0.66 14.93
C THR A 163 -1.63 1.81 15.16
N ARG A 164 -1.45 2.89 14.40
CA ARG A 164 -2.34 4.05 14.44
C ARG A 164 -2.89 4.32 13.05
N THR A 165 -4.13 4.77 13.04
CA THR A 165 -4.91 4.99 11.83
C THR A 165 -5.51 6.39 11.87
N ALA A 166 -5.56 7.05 10.72
CA ALA A 166 -6.29 8.29 10.52
C ALA A 166 -7.15 8.17 9.27
N MET A 167 -8.38 8.70 9.32
CA MET A 167 -9.19 8.82 8.11
C MET A 167 -8.88 10.16 7.43
N VAL A 168 -8.65 10.09 6.12
CA VAL A 168 -8.27 11.23 5.30
C VAL A 168 -9.30 11.39 4.19
N ASN A 169 -10.08 12.45 4.24
CA ASN A 169 -10.99 12.81 3.16
C ASN A 169 -10.25 13.66 2.13
N VAL A 170 -10.08 13.11 0.93
CA VAL A 170 -9.50 13.81 -0.23
C VAL A 170 -10.64 14.20 -1.16
N SER A 171 -10.74 15.48 -1.50
CA SER A 171 -11.86 16.02 -2.27
C SER A 171 -11.37 16.84 -3.45
N SER A 172 -12.12 16.76 -4.56
CA SER A 172 -12.01 17.67 -5.69
C SER A 172 -13.39 17.87 -6.31
N GLY A 173 -13.79 19.13 -6.51
CA GLY A 173 -15.18 19.46 -6.84
C GLY A 173 -16.17 18.93 -5.78
N SER A 174 -17.22 18.25 -6.23
CA SER A 174 -18.23 17.61 -5.39
C SER A 174 -17.85 16.17 -4.96
N ILE A 175 -16.71 15.64 -5.44
CA ILE A 175 -16.28 14.26 -5.21
C ILE A 175 -15.39 14.21 -3.98
N THR A 176 -15.63 13.24 -3.09
CA THR A 176 -14.79 12.98 -1.92
C THR A 176 -14.52 11.49 -1.82
N HIS A 177 -13.24 11.13 -1.70
CA HIS A 177 -12.78 9.79 -1.36
C HIS A 177 -12.26 9.79 0.07
N GLN A 178 -12.52 8.71 0.79
CA GLN A 178 -11.97 8.49 2.12
C GLN A 178 -10.79 7.52 1.99
N VAL A 179 -9.62 7.94 2.47
CA VAL A 179 -8.39 7.15 2.50
C VAL A 179 -8.10 6.79 3.95
N GLU A 180 -7.92 5.50 4.22
CA GLU A 180 -7.45 5.00 5.50
C GLU A 180 -5.92 5.04 5.52
N PHE A 181 -5.33 5.92 6.35
CA PHE A 181 -3.89 6.06 6.48
C PHE A 181 -3.39 5.32 7.72
N ILE A 182 -2.66 4.22 7.51
CA ILE A 182 -2.22 3.30 8.56
C ILE A 182 -0.70 3.38 8.70
N GLN A 183 -0.24 3.76 9.89
CA GLN A 183 1.14 3.59 10.29
C GLN A 183 1.29 2.39 11.23
N LYS A 184 2.07 1.40 10.80
CA LYS A 184 2.32 0.18 11.57
C LYS A 184 2.99 0.47 12.91
N ALA A 185 2.73 -0.39 13.90
CA ALA A 185 3.41 -0.38 15.19
C ALA A 185 4.94 -0.38 15.03
N GLY A 186 5.60 0.33 15.94
CA GLY A 186 7.04 0.24 16.16
C GLY A 186 7.44 -1.17 16.59
N THR A 187 8.64 -1.58 16.21
CA THR A 187 9.22 -2.86 16.55
C THR A 187 9.81 -2.85 17.96
N LEU A 188 10.14 -4.04 18.48
CA LEU A 188 10.82 -4.17 19.78
C LEU A 188 12.28 -3.72 19.66
N ALA A 189 12.80 -3.05 20.68
CA ALA A 189 14.23 -2.78 20.73
C ALA A 189 15.01 -4.10 20.91
N TYR A 190 16.26 -4.10 20.46
CA TYR A 190 17.12 -5.29 20.51
C TYR A 190 17.24 -5.86 21.92
N GLU A 191 17.43 -4.99 22.91
CA GLU A 191 17.59 -5.32 24.32
C GLU A 191 16.33 -5.96 24.91
N GLU A 192 15.16 -5.64 24.35
CA GLU A 192 13.87 -6.20 24.77
C GLU A 192 13.63 -7.60 24.24
N LEU A 193 14.44 -8.09 23.31
CA LEU A 193 14.38 -9.47 22.85
C LEU A 193 15.28 -10.40 23.68
N LEU A 194 16.26 -9.85 24.40
CA LEU A 194 17.18 -10.61 25.25
C LEU A 194 16.50 -11.22 26.49
N GLY A 195 17.05 -12.31 27.01
CA GLY A 195 16.58 -12.96 28.23
C GLY A 195 15.71 -14.18 27.98
N THR A 196 14.90 -14.55 28.98
CA THR A 196 14.13 -15.81 28.96
C THR A 196 12.80 -15.64 28.24
N TRP A 197 12.46 -16.64 27.42
CA TRP A 197 11.22 -16.78 26.68
C TRP A 197 10.59 -18.15 26.98
N THR A 198 9.27 -18.23 26.87
CA THR A 198 8.56 -19.50 26.88
C THR A 198 8.30 -19.93 25.44
N LEU A 199 8.71 -21.14 25.06
CA LEU A 199 8.34 -21.78 23.81
C LEU A 199 7.21 -22.78 24.06
N ASP A 200 6.12 -22.62 23.35
CA ASP A 200 5.13 -23.66 23.10
C ASP A 200 5.35 -24.24 21.70
N CYS A 201 5.42 -25.58 21.58
CA CYS A 201 5.58 -26.28 20.32
C CYS A 201 4.99 -27.70 20.39
N THR A 202 4.94 -28.41 19.27
CA THR A 202 4.51 -29.81 19.20
C THR A 202 5.67 -30.70 18.78
N SER A 203 5.93 -31.79 19.50
CA SER A 203 6.97 -32.76 19.11
C SER A 203 6.45 -33.75 18.08
N ASP A 204 7.03 -33.75 16.88
CA ASP A 204 6.56 -34.60 15.78
C ASP A 204 7.00 -36.08 15.94
N PHE A 205 8.14 -36.32 16.57
CA PHE A 205 8.77 -37.66 16.63
C PHE A 205 8.31 -38.49 17.82
N MET A 206 7.96 -37.87 18.95
CA MET A 206 7.68 -38.59 20.20
C MET A 206 6.21 -38.98 20.36
N SER A 207 5.25 -38.18 19.86
CA SER A 207 3.80 -38.50 19.91
C SER A 207 2.86 -37.42 19.36
N LYS A 208 3.34 -36.37 18.66
CA LYS A 208 2.55 -35.16 18.33
C LYS A 208 1.94 -34.50 19.57
N LYS A 209 2.65 -34.58 20.70
CA LYS A 209 2.20 -33.96 21.95
C LYS A 209 2.64 -32.50 22.01
N PRO A 210 1.80 -31.62 22.58
CA PRO A 210 2.22 -30.27 22.92
C PRO A 210 3.34 -30.32 23.97
N TYR A 211 4.25 -29.39 23.87
CA TYR A 211 5.42 -29.26 24.71
C TYR A 211 5.67 -27.79 25.03
N ARG A 212 6.13 -27.53 26.25
CA ARG A 212 6.44 -26.19 26.75
C ARG A 212 7.81 -26.20 27.41
N THR A 213 8.69 -25.27 27.02
CA THR A 213 10.04 -25.10 27.61
C THR A 213 10.46 -23.64 27.66
N ALA A 214 11.48 -23.34 28.45
CA ALA A 214 12.12 -22.04 28.47
C ALA A 214 13.27 -21.98 27.46
N LEU A 215 13.29 -20.93 26.64
CA LEU A 215 14.43 -20.55 25.82
C LEU A 215 15.12 -19.33 26.41
N THR A 216 16.42 -19.16 26.13
CA THR A 216 17.17 -17.95 26.49
C THR A 216 17.77 -17.34 25.24
N PHE A 217 17.43 -16.07 25.01
CA PHE A 217 17.97 -15.22 23.95
C PHE A 217 19.16 -14.45 24.51
N THR A 218 20.31 -14.57 23.86
CA THR A 218 21.50 -13.75 24.13
C THR A 218 21.91 -13.00 22.88
N GLU A 219 22.78 -12.03 23.07
CA GLU A 219 23.40 -11.33 21.95
C GLU A 219 24.12 -12.32 21.02
N GLY A 220 23.96 -12.09 19.72
CA GLY A 220 24.67 -12.78 18.66
C GLY A 220 26.04 -12.18 18.40
N GLU A 221 26.45 -12.16 17.13
CA GLU A 221 27.66 -11.45 16.73
C GLU A 221 27.48 -9.93 16.89
N PRO A 222 28.51 -9.18 17.30
CA PRO A 222 28.44 -7.72 17.38
C PRO A 222 27.99 -7.10 16.05
N GLU A 223 27.15 -6.07 16.12
CA GLU A 223 26.61 -5.34 14.95
C GLU A 223 25.72 -6.19 14.01
N SER A 224 25.44 -7.45 14.37
CA SER A 224 24.46 -8.28 13.69
C SER A 224 23.11 -8.19 14.42
N ASN A 225 22.01 -8.09 13.69
CA ASN A 225 20.68 -8.27 14.26
C ASN A 225 20.40 -9.76 14.58
N ILE A 226 21.39 -10.49 15.09
CA ILE A 226 21.30 -11.92 15.36
C ILE A 226 21.17 -12.13 16.87
N PHE A 227 20.32 -13.07 17.24
CA PHE A 227 20.17 -13.61 18.58
C PHE A 227 20.61 -15.06 18.61
N PHE A 228 21.32 -15.44 19.67
CA PHE A 228 21.60 -16.83 19.98
C PHE A 228 20.58 -17.38 20.97
N VAL A 229 19.86 -18.41 20.56
CA VAL A 229 18.74 -19.00 21.31
C VAL A 229 19.13 -20.38 21.84
N ARG A 230 18.96 -20.58 23.15
CA ARG A 230 19.33 -21.81 23.90
C ARG A 230 18.15 -22.34 24.70
N GLY A 231 18.23 -23.60 25.18
CA GLY A 231 17.23 -24.18 26.10
C GLY A 231 16.18 -25.09 25.46
N LEU A 232 16.23 -25.27 24.13
CA LEU A 232 15.30 -26.16 23.43
C LEU A 232 15.61 -27.64 23.66
N PHE A 233 16.87 -27.97 23.92
CA PHE A 233 17.34 -29.33 24.13
C PHE A 233 18.24 -29.38 25.37
N ASP A 234 18.34 -30.55 26.01
CA ASP A 234 19.44 -30.90 26.93
C ASP A 234 20.77 -31.09 26.16
N LEU A 235 21.01 -30.24 25.15
CA LEU A 235 22.29 -30.11 24.48
C LEU A 235 23.16 -29.16 25.28
N ASP A 236 24.49 -29.32 25.16
CA ASP A 236 25.45 -28.37 25.72
C ASP A 236 25.07 -26.94 25.28
N PRO A 237 25.06 -25.95 26.19
CA PRO A 237 24.77 -24.54 25.87
C PRO A 237 25.70 -23.94 24.78
N SER A 238 26.76 -24.66 24.40
CA SER A 238 27.69 -24.33 23.31
C SER A 238 27.09 -24.37 21.90
N TYR A 239 25.87 -24.89 21.69
CA TYR A 239 25.24 -25.00 20.35
C TYR A 239 23.92 -24.20 20.23
N PRO A 240 23.97 -22.86 20.13
CA PRO A 240 22.77 -22.04 20.00
C PRO A 240 22.14 -22.13 18.61
N ILE A 241 20.82 -21.87 18.54
CA ILE A 241 20.13 -21.55 17.29
C ILE A 241 20.32 -20.05 17.03
N ALA A 242 20.77 -19.69 15.82
CA ALA A 242 20.83 -18.30 15.40
C ALA A 242 19.47 -17.86 14.83
N MET A 243 18.94 -16.76 15.34
CA MET A 243 17.75 -16.09 14.80
C MET A 243 18.10 -14.69 14.35
N GLU A 244 17.74 -14.33 13.12
CA GLU A 244 17.91 -12.98 12.59
C GLU A 244 16.67 -12.12 12.90
N TYR A 245 16.88 -10.86 13.25
CA TYR A 245 15.84 -9.90 13.56
C TYR A 245 15.77 -8.79 12.52
N ASP A 246 14.60 -8.66 11.90
CA ASP A 246 14.32 -7.56 11.00
C ASP A 246 13.81 -6.36 11.79
N THR A 247 14.66 -5.34 11.97
CA THR A 247 14.31 -4.11 12.70
C THR A 247 13.18 -3.29 12.07
N LEU A 248 12.88 -3.50 10.78
CA LEU A 248 11.79 -2.82 10.09
C LEU A 248 10.44 -3.48 10.34
N THR A 249 10.38 -4.82 10.25
CA THR A 249 9.13 -5.59 10.39
C THR A 249 8.90 -6.13 11.80
N GLY A 250 9.96 -6.28 12.58
CA GLY A 250 9.95 -6.90 13.90
C GLY A 250 9.98 -8.43 13.85
N ASN A 251 10.21 -9.03 12.68
CA ASN A 251 10.17 -10.48 12.51
C ASN A 251 11.48 -11.15 12.96
N LEU A 252 11.35 -12.37 13.50
CA LEU A 252 12.46 -13.26 13.81
C LEU A 252 12.55 -14.36 12.75
N THR A 253 13.73 -14.58 12.16
CA THR A 253 13.92 -15.58 11.10
C THR A 253 14.93 -16.62 11.54
N ILE A 254 14.53 -17.88 11.52
CA ILE A 254 15.43 -19.03 11.63
C ILE A 254 15.84 -19.45 10.23
N HIS A 255 17.14 -19.55 9.98
CA HIS A 255 17.69 -20.07 8.73
C HIS A 255 18.12 -21.52 8.91
N GLY A 256 17.58 -22.41 8.08
CA GLY A 256 17.95 -23.83 8.05
C GLY A 256 19.24 -24.07 7.28
N ASN A 257 19.72 -25.32 7.36
CA ASN A 257 20.98 -25.79 6.81
C ASN A 257 22.20 -25.03 7.35
N ARG A 258 22.19 -24.77 8.67
CA ARG A 258 23.26 -24.05 9.37
C ARG A 258 24.00 -24.98 10.31
N LEU A 259 25.32 -24.97 10.24
CA LEU A 259 26.18 -25.62 11.22
C LEU A 259 26.03 -24.88 12.56
N MET A 260 25.65 -25.62 13.60
CA MET A 260 25.54 -25.12 14.96
C MET A 260 26.84 -25.34 15.76
N GLY A 261 27.61 -26.36 15.39
CA GLY A 261 28.92 -26.64 15.97
C GLY A 261 29.35 -28.09 15.83
N ILE A 262 30.46 -28.43 16.46
CA ILE A 262 31.03 -29.78 16.44
C ILE A 262 30.99 -30.36 17.86
N TYR A 263 30.31 -31.49 18.02
CA TYR A 263 30.17 -32.26 19.24
C TYR A 263 31.18 -33.40 19.29
N MET A 264 31.85 -33.55 20.45
CA MET A 264 32.91 -34.55 20.69
C MET A 264 33.95 -34.62 19.55
N GLU A 265 34.29 -33.47 18.96
CA GLU A 265 35.28 -33.31 17.87
C GLU A 265 35.04 -34.13 16.60
N ALA A 266 33.89 -34.82 16.47
CA ALA A 266 33.62 -35.74 15.37
C ALA A 266 32.21 -35.65 14.79
N PHE A 267 31.28 -35.04 15.53
CA PHE A 267 29.87 -34.97 15.17
C PHE A 267 29.46 -33.54 14.84
N TYR A 268 29.02 -33.30 13.60
CA TYR A 268 28.55 -32.00 13.15
C TYR A 268 27.07 -31.86 13.48
N MET A 269 26.75 -30.87 14.32
CA MET A 269 25.40 -30.51 14.69
C MET A 269 24.88 -29.50 13.67
N VAL A 270 23.86 -29.86 12.90
CA VAL A 270 23.32 -29.02 11.84
C VAL A 270 21.83 -28.79 12.07
N LEU A 271 21.43 -27.52 12.03
CA LEU A 271 20.03 -27.10 12.08
C LEU A 271 19.43 -27.24 10.69
N TYR A 272 18.33 -27.97 10.60
CA TYR A 272 17.53 -28.16 9.41
C TYR A 272 16.11 -27.60 9.64
N LEU A 273 15.49 -27.12 8.57
CA LEU A 273 14.07 -26.79 8.55
C LEU A 273 13.40 -27.59 7.43
N GLY A 274 12.14 -27.98 7.65
CA GLY A 274 11.37 -28.69 6.64
C GLY A 274 10.04 -29.20 7.18
N ASN A 275 9.57 -30.27 6.56
CA ASN A 275 8.50 -31.10 7.10
C ASN A 275 9.15 -32.33 7.75
N PRO A 276 8.60 -32.94 8.82
CA PRO A 276 9.18 -34.13 9.45
C PRO A 276 9.48 -35.29 8.49
N ASN A 277 8.87 -35.32 7.28
CA ASN A 277 9.13 -36.33 6.25
C ASN A 277 10.11 -35.90 5.15
N ILE A 278 10.42 -34.60 5.03
CA ILE A 278 11.23 -34.06 3.92
C ILE A 278 12.16 -32.97 4.47
N VAL A 279 13.45 -33.24 4.38
CA VAL A 279 14.52 -32.34 4.78
C VAL A 279 15.43 -32.13 3.58
N SER A 280 15.69 -30.88 3.22
CA SER A 280 16.63 -30.55 2.12
C SER A 280 17.93 -30.05 2.69
N ALA A 281 19.05 -30.53 2.14
CA ALA A 281 20.39 -30.00 2.40
C ALA A 281 20.88 -29.01 1.33
N LEU A 282 20.05 -28.69 0.32
CA LEU A 282 20.43 -27.91 -0.88
C LEU A 282 19.77 -26.52 -0.95
N SER A 283 18.86 -26.20 -0.04
CA SER A 283 18.19 -24.90 0.07
C SER A 283 18.63 -24.16 1.35
N THR A 284 18.21 -22.92 1.56
CA THR A 284 18.34 -22.23 2.86
C THR A 284 16.93 -21.90 3.36
N PRO A 285 16.16 -22.91 3.78
CA PRO A 285 14.79 -22.73 4.21
C PRO A 285 14.69 -21.77 5.40
N THR A 286 13.60 -21.03 5.50
CA THR A 286 13.35 -20.04 6.57
C THR A 286 12.06 -20.34 7.31
N TYR A 287 12.10 -20.16 8.63
CA TYR A 287 10.92 -20.24 9.49
C TYR A 287 10.80 -18.91 10.24
N VAL A 288 9.69 -18.20 10.00
CA VAL A 288 9.56 -16.77 10.30
C VAL A 288 8.56 -16.57 11.43
N GLY A 289 9.04 -16.09 12.56
CA GLY A 289 8.25 -15.61 13.69
C GLY A 289 7.77 -14.19 13.42
N THR A 290 6.45 -14.01 13.34
CA THR A 290 5.80 -12.69 13.30
C THR A 290 5.26 -12.35 14.68
N TRP A 291 5.57 -11.15 15.18
CA TRP A 291 5.04 -10.70 16.47
C TRP A 291 3.61 -10.17 16.32
N ASN A 292 2.85 -10.20 17.42
CA ASN A 292 1.42 -9.89 17.45
C ASN A 292 1.07 -8.38 17.54
N ASP A 293 2.04 -7.49 17.36
CA ASP A 293 1.89 -6.04 17.56
C ASP A 293 1.40 -5.63 18.98
N ASP A 294 1.48 -6.52 19.98
CA ASP A 294 1.04 -6.26 21.36
C ASP A 294 2.23 -5.87 22.25
N PRO A 295 2.26 -4.63 22.79
CA PRO A 295 3.35 -4.18 23.67
C PRO A 295 3.34 -4.84 25.05
N ASP A 296 2.18 -5.33 25.50
CA ASP A 296 1.97 -5.82 26.86
C ASP A 296 2.13 -7.35 26.93
N HIS A 297 1.83 -8.05 25.82
CA HIS A 297 1.96 -9.51 25.70
C HIS A 297 2.72 -9.86 24.42
N ILE A 298 4.05 -9.87 24.50
CA ILE A 298 4.90 -10.12 23.34
C ILE A 298 4.81 -11.61 22.96
N VAL A 299 4.20 -11.89 21.81
CA VAL A 299 4.06 -13.24 21.26
C VAL A 299 4.54 -13.27 19.81
N TYR A 300 5.43 -14.22 19.50
CA TYR A 300 5.85 -14.56 18.15
C TYR A 300 5.23 -15.88 17.72
N THR A 301 4.54 -15.89 16.57
CA THR A 301 4.04 -17.11 15.93
C THR A 301 4.88 -17.41 14.69
N PHE A 302 5.45 -18.62 14.61
CA PHE A 302 6.31 -19.00 13.50
C PHE A 302 5.56 -19.74 12.39
N THR A 303 5.77 -19.31 11.16
CA THR A 303 5.21 -19.91 9.93
C THR A 303 6.29 -20.11 8.88
N ASP A 304 5.97 -20.88 7.84
CA ASP A 304 6.83 -21.03 6.66
C ASP A 304 7.18 -19.66 6.06
N GLY A 305 8.47 -19.41 5.81
CA GLY A 305 8.94 -18.21 5.11
C GLY A 305 8.81 -18.27 3.59
N GLY A 306 8.29 -19.37 3.01
CA GLY A 306 8.04 -19.52 1.58
C GLY A 306 9.30 -19.73 0.74
N THR A 307 10.37 -20.24 1.35
CA THR A 307 11.71 -20.34 0.74
C THR A 307 12.05 -21.76 0.28
N PHE A 308 11.15 -22.73 0.47
CA PHE A 308 11.40 -24.14 0.23
C PHE A 308 10.57 -24.76 -0.92
N GLY A 309 10.51 -24.07 -2.06
CA GLY A 309 9.83 -24.58 -3.26
C GLY A 309 8.36 -24.90 -2.99
N ASP A 310 7.92 -26.10 -3.40
CA ASP A 310 6.54 -26.57 -3.20
C ASP A 310 6.29 -27.20 -1.81
N TYR A 311 7.27 -27.15 -0.91
CA TYR A 311 7.19 -27.80 0.40
C TYR A 311 7.00 -26.78 1.52
N GLU A 312 6.03 -27.09 2.39
CA GLU A 312 5.77 -26.30 3.58
C GLU A 312 6.83 -26.57 4.67
N ILE A 313 7.41 -25.49 5.20
CA ILE A 313 8.24 -25.53 6.41
C ILE A 313 7.34 -25.40 7.62
N ASN A 314 7.27 -26.46 8.43
CA ASN A 314 6.56 -26.41 9.70
C ASN A 314 7.36 -26.96 10.87
N SER A 315 8.55 -27.52 10.64
CA SER A 315 9.37 -28.16 11.66
C SER A 315 10.78 -27.61 11.74
N VAL A 316 11.27 -27.46 12.96
CA VAL A 316 12.68 -27.23 13.28
C VAL A 316 13.31 -28.55 13.71
N ILE A 317 14.34 -29.00 13.02
CA ILE A 317 14.98 -30.31 13.21
C ILE A 317 16.48 -30.11 13.37
N ILE A 318 17.13 -30.84 14.28
CA ILE A 318 18.59 -30.85 14.37
C ILE A 318 19.09 -32.25 14.07
N TYR A 319 20.00 -32.35 13.09
CA TYR A 319 20.69 -33.60 12.80
C TYR A 319 22.12 -33.56 13.31
N MET A 320 22.57 -34.72 13.76
CA MET A 320 23.96 -34.96 14.09
C MET A 320 24.57 -35.85 13.01
N HIS A 321 25.57 -35.33 12.30
CA HIS A 321 26.27 -36.05 11.24
C HIS A 321 27.67 -36.45 11.71
N TYR A 322 28.04 -37.72 11.51
CA TYR A 322 29.42 -38.16 11.73
C TYR A 322 30.25 -37.95 10.46
N TYR A 323 31.42 -37.34 10.60
CA TYR A 323 32.37 -37.17 9.51
C TYR A 323 33.49 -38.23 9.66
N PRO A 324 33.66 -39.17 8.70
CA PRO A 324 33.83 -38.93 7.26
C PRO A 324 32.73 -39.52 6.34
N THR A 325 31.69 -40.15 6.89
CA THR A 325 30.70 -40.91 6.09
C THR A 325 29.44 -40.12 5.74
N VAL A 326 29.29 -38.89 6.27
CA VAL A 326 28.12 -38.00 6.12
C VAL A 326 26.81 -38.68 6.57
N THR A 327 26.92 -39.78 7.30
CA THR A 327 25.76 -40.55 7.76
C THR A 327 25.12 -39.82 8.93
N ALA A 328 23.79 -39.62 8.86
CA ALA A 328 23.02 -39.13 9.98
C ALA A 328 23.10 -40.17 11.11
N TYR A 329 23.64 -39.77 12.26
CA TYR A 329 23.88 -40.66 13.40
C TYR A 329 22.77 -40.54 14.46
N GLY A 330 21.97 -39.48 14.37
CA GLY A 330 20.79 -39.27 15.22
C GLY A 330 19.99 -38.06 14.75
N VAL A 331 18.69 -38.08 15.04
CA VAL A 331 17.78 -36.95 14.86
C VAL A 331 17.44 -36.43 16.25
N TYR A 332 17.71 -35.16 16.50
CA TYR A 332 17.09 -34.47 17.62
C TYR A 332 15.73 -33.96 17.15
N ASN A 333 14.70 -34.42 17.84
CA ASN A 333 13.27 -34.09 17.72
C ASN A 333 12.95 -32.90 16.79
N GLY A 334 12.16 -33.17 15.75
CA GLY A 334 11.42 -32.15 15.03
C GLY A 334 10.32 -31.53 15.89
N PHE A 335 10.30 -30.20 15.92
CA PHE A 335 9.29 -29.42 16.63
C PHE A 335 8.50 -28.55 15.66
N THR A 336 7.17 -28.70 15.67
CA THR A 336 6.23 -27.90 14.88
C THR A 336 5.51 -26.85 15.71
N ASN A 337 4.86 -25.90 15.02
CA ASN A 337 3.94 -24.92 15.59
C ASN A 337 4.58 -24.07 16.70
N TRP A 338 5.76 -23.48 16.44
CA TRP A 338 6.45 -22.70 17.45
C TRP A 338 5.71 -21.40 17.76
N THR A 339 5.44 -21.19 19.03
CA THR A 339 4.96 -19.92 19.59
C THR A 339 5.89 -19.51 20.72
N LEU A 340 6.56 -18.36 20.58
CA LEU A 340 7.38 -17.78 21.64
C LEU A 340 6.58 -16.71 22.38
N THR A 341 6.57 -16.77 23.70
CA THR A 341 5.93 -15.76 24.56
C THR A 341 6.97 -15.20 25.52
N LYS A 342 7.03 -13.89 25.67
CA LYS A 342 7.82 -13.23 26.70
C LYS A 342 6.91 -12.69 27.79
N ASP A 343 6.94 -13.36 28.94
CA ASP A 343 6.20 -12.91 30.12
C ASP A 343 6.92 -11.70 30.72
N ILE A 344 6.35 -10.50 30.55
CA ILE A 344 6.83 -9.26 31.19
C ILE A 344 6.38 -9.19 32.67
N SER A 345 5.42 -10.04 33.07
CA SER A 345 4.99 -10.21 34.45
C SER A 345 5.45 -11.55 35.01
N SER A 346 6.05 -11.54 36.19
CA SER A 346 6.64 -12.70 36.86
C SER A 346 5.59 -13.75 37.23
N SER A 347 5.21 -14.61 36.30
CA SER A 347 4.61 -15.90 36.61
C SER A 347 5.69 -16.98 36.53
N ILE A 348 5.78 -17.75 37.61
CA ILE A 348 6.63 -18.93 37.73
C ILE A 348 6.29 -19.86 36.57
N ILE A 349 7.23 -20.02 35.64
CA ILE A 349 7.16 -21.02 34.58
C ILE A 349 7.20 -22.38 35.30
N PRO A 350 6.16 -23.25 35.17
CA PRO A 350 6.26 -24.61 35.68
C PRO A 350 7.49 -25.25 35.05
N GLU A 351 8.36 -25.90 35.83
CA GLU A 351 9.43 -26.73 35.27
C GLU A 351 8.80 -27.76 34.32
N GLY A 352 8.77 -27.44 33.03
CA GLY A 352 8.44 -28.41 31.99
C GLY A 352 9.48 -29.52 32.07
N GLU A 353 9.04 -30.76 31.88
CA GLU A 353 9.95 -31.91 31.75
C GLU A 353 11.01 -31.55 30.71
N ARG A 354 12.25 -31.27 31.14
CA ARG A 354 13.36 -31.08 30.20
C ARG A 354 13.48 -32.35 29.39
N PHE A 355 13.46 -32.24 28.06
CA PHE A 355 13.68 -33.39 27.19
C PHE A 355 15.02 -34.03 27.56
N PRO A 356 15.06 -35.27 28.07
CA PRO A 356 16.29 -36.02 28.01
C PRO A 356 16.60 -36.11 26.52
N GLY A 357 17.72 -35.51 26.09
CA GLY A 357 18.22 -35.73 24.74
C GLY A 357 18.43 -37.23 24.60
N SER A 358 17.51 -37.93 23.94
CA SER A 358 17.79 -39.31 23.54
C SER A 358 18.75 -39.21 22.38
N ILE A 359 20.05 -39.18 22.71
CA ILE A 359 21.03 -39.69 21.77
C ILE A 359 20.66 -41.16 21.66
N ASP A 360 19.90 -41.51 20.62
CA ASP A 360 19.85 -42.91 20.22
C ASP A 360 21.22 -43.23 19.63
N VAL A 361 22.19 -43.48 20.52
CA VAL A 361 23.42 -44.16 20.17
C VAL A 361 23.03 -45.61 19.95
N GLY A 362 22.28 -45.87 18.87
CA GLY A 362 22.04 -47.18 18.30
C GLY A 362 23.33 -47.74 17.70
N ALA A 363 24.42 -47.69 18.45
CA ALA A 363 25.71 -48.29 18.18
C ALA A 363 26.49 -48.52 19.49
N LYS A 364 25.82 -48.95 20.56
CA LYS A 364 26.52 -49.61 21.69
C LYS A 364 27.01 -51.03 21.36
N HIS A 365 26.98 -51.45 20.09
CA HIS A 365 27.58 -52.69 19.61
C HIS A 365 28.49 -52.46 18.39
N ALA A 366 29.60 -51.74 18.56
CA ALA A 366 30.73 -51.84 17.62
C ALA A 366 32.11 -51.42 18.20
N LEU A 367 32.24 -51.23 19.52
CA LEU A 367 33.52 -50.91 20.16
C LEU A 367 33.75 -51.77 21.39
N SER A 368 33.64 -53.09 21.25
CA SER A 368 34.15 -54.04 22.23
C SER A 368 34.43 -55.42 21.62
N SER A 369 35.32 -55.51 20.63
CA SER A 369 36.05 -56.76 20.33
C SER A 369 37.14 -56.52 19.29
N HIS A 370 38.21 -55.83 19.65
CA HIS A 370 39.52 -56.04 19.05
C HIS A 370 40.59 -55.54 20.03
N ASN A 371 40.70 -56.26 21.15
CA ASN A 371 41.89 -56.32 21.98
C ASN A 371 41.86 -57.67 22.68
N GLY A 372 42.58 -58.66 22.14
CA GLY A 372 42.72 -59.96 22.76
C GLY A 372 43.11 -61.07 21.79
N MET A 373 44.43 -61.20 21.60
CA MET A 373 45.21 -62.30 20.98
C MET A 373 45.30 -62.36 19.46
#